data_AF-A0A7W1AJ90-F1
#
_entry.id   AF-A0A7W1AJ90-F1
#
_cell.length_a   1.000
_cell.length_b   1.000
_cell.length_c   1.000
_cell.angle_alpha   90.00
_cell.angle_beta   90.00
_cell.angle_gamma   90.00
#
_symmetry.space_group_name_H-M   'P 1'
#
loop_
_entity.id
_entity.type
_entity.pdbx_description
1 polymer ?
#
loop_
_entity_poly.entity_id
_entity_poly.type
_entity_poly.pdbx_seq_one_letter_code
_entity_poly.pdbx_strand_id
1 'polypeptide(L)'
;MPSRRTLGWINIIGGGLWLLVAGYLLLTFGYAFQRVLSVTGALTVIGSGVYTLSRAPAVPKSEGASRGISATAIHVLLGVALLEVVINRVAVPMLRPASGVPPWWHTGLDYLGLFLFYFAGTLAAFVILARSYSAIVARRGVRDTLAHGVLAVAAVVALLPMLLSAPAWLSLPIEMSFAAAMLALVSTVFGRDRDLGVQIGLPVICIPLLIHTANVLGGELLWPENTFDGPGQTLLRVGVIALCIAALVSPYAFAPRPFARAVTKPIPVIVAMSIAAVGAVLARMSYLTTAKASTLAIGVELQTTQADPKLALYLLAIATLAWSLTSCALATSEARRTIGAGIAFVVLGGYGFKWSHLYLLPMLGLALLADAARRVREEELADMPLTSETPPIADTAWSR
;
A
#
# COMPACT_ATOMS: atom_id res chain seq x y z
N MET A 1 -13.85 46.32 25.83
CA MET A 1 -13.10 45.40 24.95
C MET A 1 -12.65 44.20 25.76
N PRO A 2 -13.21 43.00 25.54
CA PRO A 2 -12.85 41.83 26.33
C PRO A 2 -11.51 41.26 25.85
N SER A 3 -10.67 40.83 26.80
CA SER A 3 -9.31 40.38 26.56
C SER A 3 -9.27 39.06 25.79
N ARG A 4 -8.30 38.91 24.89
CA ARG A 4 -8.06 37.73 24.01
C ARG A 4 -8.00 36.36 24.72
N ARG A 5 -8.04 36.29 26.06
CA ARG A 5 -8.11 35.03 26.82
C ARG A 5 -9.53 34.46 26.97
N THR A 6 -10.59 35.25 26.75
CA THR A 6 -11.98 34.76 26.91
C THR A 6 -12.56 34.09 25.65
N LEU A 7 -12.02 34.36 24.46
CA LEU A 7 -12.43 33.66 23.23
C LEU A 7 -11.91 32.21 23.12
N GLY A 8 -10.82 31.86 23.82
CA GLY A 8 -10.25 30.51 23.79
C GLY A 8 -11.13 29.46 24.49
N TRP A 9 -11.84 29.84 25.56
CA TRP A 9 -12.65 28.93 26.35
C TRP A 9 -13.99 28.57 25.69
N ILE A 10 -14.56 29.47 24.89
CA ILE A 10 -15.84 29.23 24.19
C ILE A 10 -15.65 28.22 23.05
N ASN A 11 -14.50 28.20 22.38
CA ASN A 11 -14.19 27.20 21.34
C ASN A 11 -13.87 25.80 21.92
N ILE A 12 -13.29 25.73 23.12
CA ILE A 12 -12.99 24.45 23.79
C ILE A 12 -14.27 23.81 24.35
N ILE A 13 -15.16 24.61 24.93
CA ILE A 13 -16.45 24.13 25.45
C ILE A 13 -17.42 23.79 24.29
N GLY A 14 -17.41 24.59 23.22
CA GLY A 14 -18.17 24.30 21.99
C GLY A 14 -17.70 23.03 21.25
N GLY A 15 -16.38 22.79 21.18
CA GLY A 15 -15.82 21.58 20.60
C GLY A 15 -16.05 20.32 21.45
N GLY A 16 -16.00 20.45 22.78
CA GLY A 16 -16.31 19.35 23.71
C GLY A 16 -17.78 18.92 23.67
N LEU A 17 -18.70 19.88 23.55
CA LEU A 17 -20.14 19.62 23.44
C LEU A 17 -20.49 18.94 22.10
N TRP A 18 -19.81 19.31 21.01
CA TRP A 18 -19.96 18.66 19.70
C TRP A 18 -19.47 17.20 19.70
N LEU A 19 -18.35 16.92 20.38
CA LEU A 19 -17.81 15.57 20.51
C LEU A 19 -18.69 14.66 21.39
N LEU A 20 -19.36 15.22 22.40
CA LEU A 20 -20.32 14.49 23.24
C LEU A 20 -21.61 14.16 22.49
N VAL A 21 -22.14 15.10 21.69
CA VAL A 21 -23.34 14.87 20.86
C VAL A 21 -23.04 13.90 19.72
N ALA A 22 -21.88 14.03 19.05
CA ALA A 22 -21.43 13.07 18.04
C ALA A 22 -21.16 11.68 18.62
N GLY A 23 -20.54 11.61 19.81
CA GLY A 23 -20.29 10.35 20.53
C GLY A 23 -21.57 9.64 20.98
N TYR A 24 -22.57 10.38 21.45
CA TYR A 24 -23.87 9.83 21.86
C TYR A 24 -24.67 9.30 20.64
N LEU A 25 -24.65 10.02 19.51
CA LEU A 25 -25.26 9.59 18.25
C LEU A 25 -24.56 8.36 17.64
N LEU A 26 -23.22 8.27 17.76
CA LEU A 26 -22.44 7.09 17.34
C LEU A 26 -22.68 5.86 18.23
N LEU A 27 -22.88 6.05 19.54
CA LEU A 27 -23.10 4.95 20.50
C LEU A 27 -24.47 4.29 20.37
N THR A 28 -25.53 5.03 20.03
CA THR A 28 -26.90 4.47 19.93
C THR A 28 -27.25 3.91 18.55
N PHE A 29 -26.55 4.33 17.49
CA PHE A 29 -26.78 3.83 16.12
C PHE A 29 -25.70 2.87 15.61
N GLY A 30 -24.49 2.89 16.17
CA GLY A 30 -23.27 2.34 15.55
C GLY A 30 -23.32 0.87 15.15
N TYR A 31 -23.88 -0.03 15.95
CA TYR A 31 -23.72 -1.48 15.68
C TYR A 31 -24.62 -2.01 14.55
N ALA A 32 -25.86 -1.52 14.47
CA ALA A 32 -26.78 -1.84 13.37
C ALA A 32 -26.50 -0.95 12.14
N PHE A 33 -26.15 0.32 12.35
CA PHE A 33 -25.87 1.28 11.29
C PHE A 33 -24.52 1.02 10.60
N GLN A 34 -23.50 0.49 11.27
CA GLN A 34 -22.21 0.12 10.64
C GLN A 34 -22.35 -1.10 9.72
N ARG A 35 -23.16 -2.11 10.09
CA ARG A 35 -23.47 -3.24 9.19
C ARG A 35 -24.38 -2.82 8.04
N VAL A 36 -25.36 -1.96 8.31
CA VAL A 36 -26.24 -1.43 7.25
C VAL A 36 -25.47 -0.46 6.35
N LEU A 37 -24.58 0.41 6.82
CA LEU A 37 -23.77 1.28 5.94
C LEU A 37 -22.64 0.55 5.23
N SER A 38 -22.03 -0.49 5.81
CA SER A 38 -21.00 -1.25 5.10
C SER A 38 -21.62 -2.07 3.98
N VAL A 39 -22.79 -2.70 4.21
CA VAL A 39 -23.51 -3.48 3.19
C VAL A 39 -24.24 -2.55 2.22
N THR A 40 -24.99 -1.55 2.69
CA THR A 40 -25.73 -0.62 1.83
C THR A 40 -24.77 0.34 1.13
N GLY A 41 -23.70 0.82 1.77
CA GLY A 41 -22.66 1.62 1.15
C GLY A 41 -21.86 0.83 0.10
N ALA A 42 -21.49 -0.43 0.40
CA ALA A 42 -20.91 -1.30 -0.62
C ALA A 42 -21.91 -1.55 -1.76
N LEU A 43 -23.18 -1.84 -1.49
CA LEU A 43 -24.21 -2.04 -2.50
C LEU A 43 -24.55 -0.77 -3.29
N THR A 44 -24.41 0.42 -2.70
CA THR A 44 -24.64 1.70 -3.39
C THR A 44 -23.44 2.08 -4.25
N VAL A 45 -22.22 1.77 -3.81
CA VAL A 45 -20.99 1.92 -4.62
C VAL A 45 -20.91 0.86 -5.73
N ILE A 46 -21.31 -0.38 -5.45
CA ILE A 46 -21.44 -1.47 -6.44
C ILE A 46 -22.57 -1.12 -7.42
N GLY A 47 -23.73 -0.70 -6.93
CA GLY A 47 -24.88 -0.31 -7.72
C GLY A 47 -24.58 0.91 -8.59
N SER A 48 -23.94 1.94 -8.04
CA SER A 48 -23.50 3.12 -8.79
C SER A 48 -22.39 2.76 -9.78
N GLY A 49 -21.39 1.96 -9.40
CA GLY A 49 -20.32 1.52 -10.29
C GLY A 49 -20.83 0.68 -11.46
N VAL A 50 -21.69 -0.31 -11.18
CA VAL A 50 -22.31 -1.19 -12.20
C VAL A 50 -23.31 -0.41 -13.05
N TYR A 51 -24.12 0.49 -12.47
CA TYR A 51 -25.05 1.34 -13.21
C TYR A 51 -24.30 2.33 -14.13
N THR A 52 -23.21 2.92 -13.67
CA THR A 52 -22.39 3.84 -14.47
C THR A 52 -21.61 3.11 -15.57
N LEU A 53 -21.16 1.87 -15.32
CA LEU A 53 -20.49 1.02 -16.32
C LEU A 53 -21.47 0.39 -17.33
N SER A 54 -22.71 0.12 -16.95
CA SER A 54 -23.73 -0.51 -17.82
C SER A 54 -24.55 0.47 -18.64
N ARG A 55 -24.63 1.74 -18.23
CA ARG A 55 -25.36 2.80 -18.96
C ARG A 55 -24.49 3.85 -19.61
N ALA A 56 -23.17 3.77 -19.54
CA ALA A 56 -22.33 4.60 -20.40
C ALA A 56 -22.72 4.33 -21.85
N PRO A 57 -23.33 5.30 -22.57
CA PRO A 57 -23.48 5.19 -24.01
C PRO A 57 -22.08 4.95 -24.60
N ALA A 58 -21.98 4.46 -25.82
CA ALA A 58 -20.74 4.52 -26.59
C ALA A 58 -20.38 6.00 -26.84
N VAL A 59 -19.94 6.70 -25.81
CA VAL A 59 -19.50 8.08 -25.82
C VAL A 59 -18.16 8.06 -26.56
N PRO A 60 -17.97 8.91 -27.57
CA PRO A 60 -16.71 8.99 -28.29
C PRO A 60 -15.56 9.17 -27.29
N LYS A 61 -14.45 8.45 -27.54
CA LYS A 61 -13.23 8.42 -26.72
C LYS A 61 -12.70 9.82 -26.38
N SER A 62 -13.25 10.47 -25.35
CA SER A 62 -12.54 11.53 -24.64
C SER A 62 -11.81 10.85 -23.48
N GLU A 63 -10.56 10.48 -23.70
CA GLU A 63 -9.69 9.72 -22.78
C GLU A 63 -9.48 10.37 -21.39
N GLY A 64 -10.02 11.57 -21.15
CA GLY A 64 -9.81 12.33 -19.92
C GLY A 64 -10.69 11.95 -18.71
N ALA A 65 -11.95 11.53 -18.93
CA ALA A 65 -12.92 11.44 -17.82
C ALA A 65 -12.71 10.22 -16.89
N SER A 66 -12.24 9.08 -17.43
CA SER A 66 -11.97 7.88 -16.61
C SER A 66 -10.67 7.97 -15.81
N ARG A 67 -9.73 8.83 -16.22
CA ARG A 67 -8.43 9.02 -15.52
C ARG A 67 -8.60 9.76 -14.18
N GLY A 68 -9.48 10.76 -14.12
CA GLY A 68 -9.68 11.57 -12.91
C GLY A 68 -10.22 10.78 -11.71
N ILE A 69 -11.19 9.88 -11.94
CA ILE A 69 -11.83 9.12 -10.86
C ILE A 69 -10.86 8.11 -10.23
N SER A 70 -10.05 7.42 -11.05
CA SER A 70 -9.08 6.43 -10.53
C SER A 70 -7.97 7.09 -9.70
N ALA A 71 -7.52 8.28 -10.05
CA ALA A 71 -6.51 9.00 -9.28
C ALA A 71 -7.07 9.36 -7.90
N THR A 72 -8.28 9.90 -7.81
CA THR A 72 -8.88 10.26 -6.52
C THR A 72 -9.05 9.07 -5.57
N ALA A 73 -9.51 7.91 -6.08
CA ALA A 73 -9.68 6.71 -5.26
C ALA A 73 -8.35 6.19 -4.67
N ILE A 74 -7.26 6.23 -5.45
CA ILE A 74 -5.92 5.81 -4.98
C ILE A 74 -5.44 6.72 -3.84
N HIS A 75 -5.58 8.04 -3.96
CA HIS A 75 -5.14 8.97 -2.92
C HIS A 75 -5.99 8.87 -1.65
N VAL A 76 -7.31 8.71 -1.78
CA VAL A 76 -8.19 8.46 -0.63
C VAL A 76 -7.80 7.17 0.06
N LEU A 77 -7.62 6.08 -0.70
CA LEU A 77 -7.20 4.80 -0.14
C LEU A 77 -5.83 4.89 0.55
N LEU A 78 -4.88 5.64 -0.02
CA LEU A 78 -3.57 5.86 0.59
C LEU A 78 -3.67 6.60 1.92
N GLY A 79 -4.50 7.65 1.99
CA GLY A 79 -4.76 8.38 3.23
C GLY A 79 -5.43 7.51 4.29
N VAL A 80 -6.45 6.74 3.90
CA VAL A 80 -7.15 5.81 4.81
C VAL A 80 -6.20 4.71 5.31
N ALA A 81 -5.41 4.10 4.43
CA ALA A 81 -4.46 3.06 4.80
C ALA A 81 -3.36 3.60 5.74
N LEU A 82 -2.89 4.83 5.52
CA LEU A 82 -1.96 5.48 6.44
C LEU A 82 -2.60 5.72 7.81
N LEU A 83 -3.82 6.25 7.86
CA LEU A 83 -4.54 6.46 9.11
C LEU A 83 -4.84 5.16 9.84
N GLU A 84 -5.18 4.09 9.11
CA GLU A 84 -5.35 2.74 9.66
C GLU A 84 -4.06 2.28 10.35
N VAL A 85 -2.90 2.37 9.69
CA VAL A 85 -1.63 1.99 10.30
C VAL A 85 -1.35 2.81 11.56
N VAL A 86 -1.49 4.13 11.49
CA VAL A 86 -1.17 5.03 12.61
C VAL A 86 -2.11 4.81 13.80
N ILE A 87 -3.41 4.70 13.56
CA ILE A 87 -4.42 4.60 14.62
C ILE A 87 -4.57 3.15 15.08
N ASN A 88 -4.98 2.26 14.17
CA ASN A 88 -5.37 0.89 14.48
C ASN A 88 -4.17 0.02 14.86
N ARG A 89 -3.05 0.12 14.12
CA ARG A 89 -1.90 -0.76 14.37
C ARG A 89 -0.93 -0.21 15.40
N VAL A 90 -0.69 1.10 15.40
CA VAL A 90 0.31 1.71 16.30
C VAL A 90 -0.34 2.30 17.54
N ALA A 91 -1.18 3.33 17.41
CA ALA A 91 -1.66 4.09 18.57
C ALA A 91 -2.52 3.24 19.51
N VAL A 92 -3.52 2.51 19.01
CA VAL A 92 -4.44 1.73 19.84
C VAL A 92 -3.71 0.65 20.66
N PRO A 93 -2.80 -0.18 20.09
CA PRO A 93 -2.06 -1.16 20.87
C PRO A 93 -0.98 -0.56 21.78
N MET A 94 -0.38 0.58 21.41
CA MET A 94 0.64 1.25 22.23
C MET A 94 0.03 1.96 23.44
N LEU A 95 -1.17 2.50 23.30
CA LEU A 95 -1.88 3.26 24.33
C LEU A 95 -2.86 2.40 25.15
N ARG A 96 -2.92 1.09 24.89
CA ARG A 96 -3.79 0.17 25.64
C ARG A 96 -3.40 0.18 27.13
N PRO A 97 -4.34 0.47 28.05
CA PRO A 97 -4.07 0.40 29.49
C PRO A 97 -3.64 -1.01 29.91
N ALA A 98 -2.66 -1.10 30.81
CA ALA A 98 -2.16 -2.39 31.29
C ALA A 98 -3.17 -3.12 32.19
N SER A 99 -4.07 -2.39 32.84
CA SER A 99 -5.13 -2.93 33.69
C SER A 99 -6.36 -2.00 33.71
N GLY A 100 -7.52 -2.56 34.07
CA GLY A 100 -8.77 -1.82 34.20
C GLY A 100 -9.58 -1.70 32.90
N VAL A 101 -10.69 -0.96 32.98
CA VAL A 101 -11.57 -0.67 31.84
C VAL A 101 -10.91 0.44 31.00
N PRO A 102 -10.79 0.28 29.66
CA PRO A 102 -10.20 1.31 28.81
C PRO A 102 -11.02 2.62 28.89
N PRO A 103 -10.36 3.78 28.92
CA PRO A 103 -11.05 5.06 28.93
C PRO A 103 -11.83 5.23 27.61
N TRP A 104 -12.94 5.99 27.66
CA TRP A 104 -13.86 6.15 26.52
C TRP A 104 -13.17 6.64 25.24
N TRP A 105 -12.13 7.48 25.34
CA TRP A 105 -11.38 7.96 24.19
C TRP A 105 -10.58 6.84 23.51
N HIS A 106 -10.07 5.85 24.28
CA HIS A 106 -9.35 4.71 23.74
C HIS A 106 -10.30 3.79 22.98
N THR A 107 -11.48 3.53 23.57
CA THR A 107 -12.55 2.81 22.88
C THR A 107 -13.01 3.51 21.60
N GLY A 108 -13.09 4.85 21.60
CA GLY A 108 -13.38 5.62 20.38
C GLY A 108 -12.32 5.46 19.29
N LEU A 109 -11.03 5.48 19.66
CA LEU A 109 -9.93 5.22 18.73
C LEU A 109 -9.92 3.79 18.21
N ASP A 110 -10.28 2.81 19.04
CA ASP A 110 -10.39 1.39 18.66
C ASP A 110 -11.48 1.20 17.59
N TYR A 111 -12.67 1.77 17.80
CA TYR A 111 -13.73 1.74 16.78
C TYR A 111 -13.37 2.48 15.50
N LEU A 112 -12.71 3.64 15.60
CA LEU A 112 -12.22 4.37 14.43
C LEU A 112 -11.17 3.55 13.67
N GLY A 113 -10.24 2.92 14.39
CA GLY A 113 -9.23 2.04 13.82
C GLY A 113 -9.84 0.86 13.09
N LEU A 114 -10.82 0.20 13.71
CA LEU A 114 -11.57 -0.91 13.11
C LEU A 114 -12.36 -0.45 11.87
N PHE A 115 -12.99 0.72 11.91
CA PHE A 115 -13.66 1.29 10.75
C PHE A 115 -12.69 1.53 9.59
N LEU A 116 -11.54 2.17 9.86
CA LEU A 116 -10.51 2.45 8.86
C LEU A 116 -9.95 1.15 8.26
N PHE A 117 -9.77 0.11 9.08
CA PHE A 117 -9.36 -1.23 8.66
C PHE A 117 -10.34 -1.83 7.65
N TYR A 118 -11.63 -1.88 7.98
CA TYR A 118 -12.64 -2.44 7.07
C TYR A 118 -12.81 -1.59 5.82
N PHE A 119 -12.78 -0.27 5.97
CA PHE A 119 -12.90 0.66 4.86
C PHE A 119 -11.72 0.55 3.89
N ALA A 120 -10.48 0.51 4.39
CA ALA A 120 -9.28 0.34 3.59
C ALA A 120 -9.32 -0.97 2.79
N GLY A 121 -9.63 -2.10 3.45
CA GLY A 121 -9.67 -3.40 2.77
C GLY A 121 -10.78 -3.47 1.72
N THR A 122 -11.99 -3.02 2.05
CA THR A 122 -13.12 -3.03 1.10
C THR A 122 -12.83 -2.12 -0.11
N LEU A 123 -12.30 -0.92 0.13
CA LEU A 123 -11.93 0.01 -0.93
C LEU A 123 -10.78 -0.54 -1.79
N ALA A 124 -9.76 -1.15 -1.19
CA ALA A 124 -8.66 -1.79 -1.92
C ALA A 124 -9.17 -2.93 -2.81
N ALA A 125 -10.02 -3.82 -2.30
CA ALA A 125 -10.63 -4.89 -3.10
C ALA A 125 -11.43 -4.33 -4.27
N PHE A 126 -12.26 -3.31 -4.04
CA PHE A 126 -13.04 -2.68 -5.10
C PHE A 126 -12.15 -2.05 -6.18
N VAL A 127 -11.10 -1.33 -5.78
CA VAL A 127 -10.12 -0.74 -6.72
C VAL A 127 -9.43 -1.84 -7.53
N ILE A 128 -8.99 -2.94 -6.90
CA ILE A 128 -8.36 -4.06 -7.60
C ILE A 128 -9.35 -4.66 -8.62
N LEU A 129 -10.58 -4.96 -8.21
CA LEU A 129 -11.58 -5.58 -9.08
C LEU A 129 -11.94 -4.69 -10.27
N ALA A 130 -12.17 -3.39 -10.03
CA ALA A 130 -12.47 -2.43 -11.08
C ALA A 130 -11.31 -2.30 -12.08
N ARG A 131 -10.07 -2.30 -11.59
CA ARG A 131 -8.87 -2.25 -12.44
C ARG A 131 -8.68 -3.53 -13.23
N SER A 132 -8.81 -4.70 -12.60
CA SER A 132 -8.71 -5.99 -13.26
C SER A 132 -9.77 -6.16 -14.34
N TYR A 133 -11.02 -5.77 -14.05
CA TYR A 133 -12.09 -5.75 -15.05
C TYR A 133 -11.73 -4.86 -16.25
N SER A 134 -11.29 -3.62 -15.98
CA SER A 134 -10.89 -2.68 -17.04
C SER A 134 -9.74 -3.21 -17.90
N ALA A 135 -8.75 -3.87 -17.29
CA ALA A 135 -7.60 -4.45 -18.00
C ALA A 135 -8.00 -5.66 -18.86
N ILE A 136 -8.87 -6.53 -18.35
CA ILE A 136 -9.42 -7.70 -19.07
C ILE A 136 -10.24 -7.24 -20.28
N VAL A 137 -11.14 -6.26 -20.09
CA VAL A 137 -11.98 -5.71 -21.17
C VAL A 137 -11.12 -5.02 -22.24
N ALA A 138 -10.02 -4.37 -21.85
CA ALA A 138 -9.11 -3.72 -22.79
C ALA A 138 -8.30 -4.70 -23.66
N ARG A 139 -8.34 -6.01 -23.41
CA ARG A 139 -7.68 -7.07 -24.20
C ARG A 139 -6.21 -6.79 -24.53
N ARG A 140 -5.43 -6.33 -23.54
CA ARG A 140 -4.01 -5.95 -23.68
C ARG A 140 -3.04 -7.13 -23.89
N GLY A 141 -3.55 -8.29 -24.27
CA GLY A 141 -2.83 -9.55 -24.42
C GLY A 141 -3.24 -10.62 -23.41
N VAL A 142 -2.99 -11.88 -23.77
CA VAL A 142 -3.37 -13.06 -22.96
C VAL A 142 -2.71 -13.03 -21.59
N ARG A 143 -1.41 -12.70 -21.53
CA ARG A 143 -0.65 -12.64 -20.27
C ARG A 143 -1.22 -11.62 -19.28
N ASP A 144 -1.54 -10.41 -19.76
CA ASP A 144 -2.12 -9.34 -18.95
C ASP A 144 -3.52 -9.74 -18.45
N THR A 145 -4.31 -10.35 -19.33
CA THR A 145 -5.66 -10.85 -19.02
C THR A 145 -5.63 -11.92 -17.93
N LEU A 146 -4.72 -12.90 -18.06
CA LEU A 146 -4.55 -13.96 -17.07
C LEU A 146 -4.08 -13.38 -15.73
N ALA A 147 -3.11 -12.47 -15.73
CA ALA A 147 -2.61 -11.88 -14.49
C ALA A 147 -3.69 -11.09 -13.74
N HIS A 148 -4.49 -10.29 -14.45
CA HIS A 148 -5.60 -9.56 -13.84
C HIS A 148 -6.75 -10.49 -13.40
N GLY A 149 -6.96 -11.60 -14.10
CA GLY A 149 -7.88 -12.65 -13.66
C GLY A 149 -7.45 -13.29 -12.34
N VAL A 150 -6.19 -13.71 -12.24
CA VAL A 150 -5.60 -14.27 -11.00
C VAL A 150 -5.65 -13.25 -9.87
N LEU A 151 -5.29 -11.99 -10.14
CA LEU A 151 -5.36 -10.89 -9.18
C LEU A 151 -6.79 -10.65 -8.68
N ALA A 152 -7.80 -10.68 -9.56
CA ALA A 152 -9.20 -10.52 -9.18
C ALA A 152 -9.66 -11.65 -8.26
N VAL A 153 -9.30 -12.90 -8.58
CA VAL A 153 -9.61 -14.06 -7.73
C VAL A 153 -8.94 -13.92 -6.37
N ALA A 154 -7.65 -13.57 -6.32
CA ALA A 154 -6.92 -13.36 -5.06
C ALA A 154 -7.55 -12.24 -4.21
N ALA A 155 -8.00 -11.15 -4.84
CA ALA A 155 -8.69 -10.07 -4.14
C ALA A 155 -10.02 -10.51 -3.53
N VAL A 156 -10.80 -11.34 -4.24
CA VAL A 156 -12.05 -11.92 -3.69
C VAL A 156 -11.75 -12.84 -2.51
N VAL A 157 -10.75 -13.71 -2.64
CA VAL A 157 -10.36 -14.65 -1.57
C VAL A 157 -9.88 -13.88 -0.33
N ALA A 158 -9.06 -12.84 -0.49
CA ALA A 158 -8.61 -11.98 0.61
C ALA A 158 -9.73 -11.13 1.25
N LEU A 159 -10.84 -10.90 0.54
CA LEU A 159 -12.00 -10.18 1.08
C LEU A 159 -12.88 -11.08 1.98
N LEU A 160 -12.87 -12.41 1.76
CA LEU A 160 -13.74 -13.34 2.50
C LEU A 160 -13.64 -13.23 4.03
N PRO A 161 -12.44 -13.15 4.65
CA PRO A 161 -12.33 -13.00 6.11
C PRO A 161 -12.90 -11.69 6.67
N MET A 162 -13.10 -10.69 5.82
CA MET A 162 -13.70 -9.42 6.23
C MET A 162 -15.23 -9.51 6.28
N LEU A 163 -15.81 -10.41 5.50
CA LEU A 163 -17.26 -10.56 5.35
C LEU A 163 -17.82 -11.68 6.21
N LEU A 164 -17.03 -12.74 6.42
CA LEU A 164 -17.43 -13.95 7.10
C LEU A 164 -16.50 -14.21 8.28
N SER A 165 -17.00 -14.92 9.29
CA SER A 165 -16.14 -15.55 10.29
C SER A 165 -15.24 -16.57 9.57
N ALA A 166 -14.03 -16.17 9.22
CA ALA A 166 -13.13 -16.98 8.42
C ALA A 166 -12.76 -18.27 9.18
N PRO A 167 -13.03 -19.44 8.58
CA PRO A 167 -12.53 -20.68 9.14
C PRO A 167 -11.00 -20.74 8.99
N ALA A 168 -10.32 -21.45 9.91
CA ALA A 168 -8.86 -21.52 9.93
C ALA A 168 -8.24 -22.03 8.62
N TRP A 169 -8.91 -22.93 7.91
CA TRP A 169 -8.44 -23.47 6.63
C TRP A 169 -8.33 -22.42 5.50
N LEU A 170 -8.90 -21.22 5.69
CA LEU A 170 -8.86 -20.16 4.68
C LEU A 170 -7.49 -19.44 4.61
N SER A 171 -6.63 -19.60 5.62
CA SER A 171 -5.25 -19.03 5.61
C SER A 171 -4.46 -19.49 4.38
N LEU A 172 -4.46 -20.80 4.12
CA LEU A 172 -3.67 -21.42 3.05
C LEU A 172 -4.13 -20.97 1.65
N PRO A 173 -5.43 -21.00 1.28
CA PRO A 173 -5.90 -20.42 0.02
C PRO A 173 -5.56 -18.94 -0.16
N ILE A 174 -5.61 -18.13 0.91
CA ILE A 174 -5.24 -16.71 0.85
C ILE A 174 -3.77 -16.59 0.45
N GLU A 175 -2.86 -17.29 1.13
CA GLU A 175 -1.43 -17.28 0.83
C GLU A 175 -1.12 -17.77 -0.59
N MET A 176 -1.70 -18.90 -1.01
CA MET A 176 -1.49 -19.42 -2.36
C MET A 176 -2.01 -18.46 -3.43
N SER A 177 -3.20 -17.87 -3.24
CA SER A 177 -3.76 -16.91 -4.18
C SER A 177 -2.95 -15.62 -4.25
N PHE A 178 -2.43 -15.15 -3.11
CA PHE A 178 -1.55 -14.00 -3.04
C PHE A 178 -0.23 -14.24 -3.79
N ALA A 179 0.44 -15.37 -3.53
CA ALA A 179 1.67 -15.74 -4.25
C ALA A 179 1.43 -15.90 -5.75
N ALA A 180 0.33 -16.54 -6.14
CA ALA A 180 -0.06 -16.67 -7.55
C ALA A 180 -0.27 -15.30 -8.21
N ALA A 181 -0.96 -14.37 -7.54
CA ALA A 181 -1.17 -13.01 -8.05
C ALA A 181 0.15 -12.25 -8.20
N MET A 182 1.07 -12.35 -7.23
CA MET A 182 2.39 -11.74 -7.33
C MET A 182 3.19 -12.27 -8.52
N LEU A 183 3.28 -13.59 -8.68
CA LEU A 183 4.00 -14.21 -9.80
C LEU A 183 3.37 -13.84 -11.14
N ALA A 184 2.04 -13.81 -11.22
CA ALA A 184 1.34 -13.42 -12.43
C ALA A 184 1.63 -11.95 -12.80
N LEU A 185 1.60 -11.04 -11.82
CA LEU A 185 1.93 -9.61 -12.01
C LEU A 185 3.40 -9.41 -12.38
N VAL A 186 4.34 -10.07 -11.70
CA VAL A 186 5.77 -10.08 -12.04
C VAL A 186 5.98 -10.55 -13.47
N SER A 187 5.20 -11.54 -13.92
CA SER A 187 5.27 -11.94 -15.31
C SER A 187 4.96 -10.74 -16.22
N THR A 188 3.87 -10.00 -16.00
CA THR A 188 3.40 -8.95 -16.93
C THR A 188 4.41 -7.84 -17.24
N VAL A 189 5.42 -7.60 -16.38
CA VAL A 189 6.41 -6.55 -16.61
C VAL A 189 7.52 -6.93 -17.58
N PHE A 190 7.76 -8.21 -17.85
CA PHE A 190 8.82 -8.62 -18.77
C PHE A 190 8.39 -8.40 -20.23
N GLY A 191 9.10 -7.54 -20.95
CA GLY A 191 8.86 -7.26 -22.36
C GLY A 191 9.78 -6.17 -22.89
N ARG A 192 9.98 -6.15 -24.21
CA ARG A 192 10.83 -5.14 -24.86
C ARG A 192 10.33 -3.73 -24.67
N ASP A 193 9.04 -3.52 -24.43
CA ASP A 193 8.38 -2.20 -24.34
C ASP A 193 8.10 -1.74 -22.91
N ARG A 194 8.82 -2.28 -21.92
CA ARG A 194 8.59 -2.00 -20.50
C ARG A 194 9.79 -1.27 -19.89
N ASP A 195 9.53 -0.41 -18.91
CA ASP A 195 10.61 0.27 -18.19
C ASP A 195 11.54 -0.76 -17.51
N LEU A 196 12.83 -0.69 -17.82
CA LEU A 196 13.84 -1.60 -17.26
C LEU A 196 13.95 -1.49 -15.74
N GLY A 197 13.70 -0.30 -15.18
CA GLY A 197 13.77 -0.08 -13.74
C GLY A 197 12.67 -0.86 -13.03
N VAL A 198 11.44 -0.78 -13.52
CA VAL A 198 10.31 -1.57 -13.00
C VAL A 198 10.49 -3.06 -13.27
N GLN A 199 11.06 -3.46 -14.41
CA GLN A 199 11.35 -4.88 -14.71
C GLN A 199 12.28 -5.53 -13.68
N ILE A 200 13.26 -4.78 -13.16
CA ILE A 200 14.18 -5.26 -12.12
C ILE A 200 13.56 -5.07 -10.74
N GLY A 201 12.96 -3.90 -10.48
CA GLY A 201 12.45 -3.52 -9.17
C GLY A 201 11.26 -4.34 -8.72
N LEU A 202 10.31 -4.67 -9.61
CA LEU A 202 9.10 -5.39 -9.23
C LEU A 202 9.42 -6.81 -8.71
N PRO A 203 10.24 -7.64 -9.39
CA PRO A 203 10.71 -8.90 -8.82
C PRO A 203 11.41 -8.70 -7.46
N VAL A 204 12.30 -7.71 -7.35
CA VAL A 204 13.05 -7.45 -6.12
C VAL A 204 12.11 -7.12 -4.94
N ILE A 205 11.06 -6.34 -5.15
CA ILE A 205 10.03 -6.07 -4.13
C ILE A 205 9.21 -7.33 -3.80
N CYS A 206 8.96 -8.22 -4.77
CA CYS A 206 8.18 -9.43 -4.54
C CYS A 206 8.95 -10.50 -3.74
N ILE A 207 10.29 -10.53 -3.80
CA ILE A 207 11.11 -11.51 -3.08
C ILE A 207 10.79 -11.60 -1.58
N PRO A 208 10.84 -10.51 -0.78
CA PRO A 208 10.50 -10.60 0.64
C PRO A 208 9.06 -11.09 0.88
N LEU A 209 8.11 -10.70 0.03
CA LEU A 209 6.72 -11.12 0.15
C LEU A 209 6.55 -12.63 -0.16
N LEU A 210 7.26 -13.14 -1.16
CA LEU A 210 7.29 -14.56 -1.50
C LEU A 210 7.99 -15.40 -0.44
N ILE A 211 9.07 -14.88 0.17
CA ILE A 211 9.74 -15.52 1.31
C ILE A 211 8.77 -15.63 2.49
N HIS A 212 7.99 -14.59 2.74
CA HIS A 212 6.96 -14.63 3.78
C HIS A 212 5.89 -15.69 3.48
N THR A 213 5.32 -15.72 2.28
CA THR A 213 4.35 -16.75 1.90
C THR A 213 4.94 -18.16 1.96
N ALA A 214 6.19 -18.34 1.51
CA ALA A 214 6.90 -19.61 1.66
C ALA A 214 7.09 -20.01 3.13
N ASN A 215 7.30 -19.03 4.02
CA ASN A 215 7.38 -19.25 5.45
C ASN A 215 6.05 -19.72 6.05
N VAL A 216 4.93 -19.09 5.66
CA VAL A 216 3.61 -19.49 6.14
C VAL A 216 3.24 -20.88 5.62
N LEU A 217 3.39 -21.12 4.32
CA LEU A 217 3.11 -22.43 3.70
C LEU A 217 4.01 -23.54 4.25
N GLY A 218 5.28 -23.25 4.48
CA GLY A 218 6.22 -24.19 5.08
C GLY A 218 5.84 -24.54 6.53
N GLY A 219 5.39 -23.56 7.30
CA GLY A 219 4.92 -23.76 8.66
C GLY A 219 3.66 -24.63 8.75
N GLU A 220 2.73 -24.48 7.81
CA GLU A 220 1.49 -25.26 7.80
C GLU A 220 1.66 -26.66 7.17
N LEU A 221 2.54 -26.83 6.17
CA LEU A 221 2.60 -28.06 5.36
C LEU A 221 3.87 -28.90 5.54
N LEU A 222 5.01 -28.28 5.87
CA LEU A 222 6.33 -28.91 5.71
C LEU A 222 7.11 -29.05 7.02
N TRP A 223 6.93 -28.15 7.99
CA TRP A 223 7.72 -28.14 9.21
C TRP A 223 6.92 -28.64 10.41
N PRO A 224 7.40 -29.65 11.15
CA PRO A 224 6.78 -30.05 12.39
C PRO A 224 6.86 -28.92 13.43
N GLU A 225 5.81 -28.77 14.25
CA GLU A 225 5.63 -27.69 15.24
C GLU A 225 6.76 -27.61 16.30
N ASN A 226 7.60 -28.65 16.39
CA ASN A 226 8.60 -28.82 17.45
C ASN A 226 9.98 -28.21 17.13
N THR A 227 10.17 -27.61 15.97
CA THR A 227 11.48 -27.05 15.56
C THR A 227 11.62 -25.58 15.96
N PHE A 228 11.97 -25.33 17.23
CA PHE A 228 12.18 -23.98 17.79
C PHE A 228 13.30 -23.19 17.08
N ASP A 229 14.30 -23.88 16.54
CA ASP A 229 15.40 -23.35 15.71
C ASP A 229 15.27 -23.76 14.23
N GLY A 230 14.03 -23.92 13.76
CA GLY A 230 13.73 -24.48 12.45
C GLY A 230 13.96 -23.54 11.26
N PRO A 231 13.76 -24.07 10.03
CA PRO A 231 13.84 -23.32 8.78
C PRO A 231 13.00 -22.03 8.76
N GLY A 232 11.89 -21.98 9.50
CA GLY A 232 11.04 -20.80 9.57
C GLY A 232 11.72 -19.58 10.20
N GLN A 233 12.51 -19.74 11.26
CA GLN A 233 13.29 -18.62 11.82
C GLN A 233 14.32 -18.09 10.82
N THR A 234 14.97 -18.99 10.08
CA THR A 234 15.91 -18.61 9.03
C THR A 234 15.21 -17.83 7.93
N LEU A 235 14.05 -18.28 7.46
CA LEU A 235 13.28 -17.59 6.41
C LEU A 235 12.76 -16.22 6.87
N LEU A 236 12.34 -16.08 8.13
CA LEU A 236 12.00 -14.77 8.69
C LEU A 236 13.20 -13.81 8.65
N ARG A 237 14.40 -14.25 9.07
CA ARG A 237 15.62 -13.43 9.03
C ARG A 237 16.01 -13.08 7.59
N VAL A 238 15.95 -14.04 6.68
CA VAL A 238 16.26 -13.83 5.26
C VAL A 238 15.26 -12.88 4.62
N GLY A 239 13.97 -13.00 4.93
CA GLY A 239 12.94 -12.13 4.39
C GLY A 239 13.05 -10.69 4.88
N VAL A 240 13.45 -10.46 6.14
CA VAL A 240 13.77 -9.11 6.63
C VAL A 240 14.99 -8.51 5.91
N ILE A 241 16.04 -9.30 5.66
CA ILE A 241 17.20 -8.84 4.88
C ILE A 241 16.78 -8.53 3.43
N ALA A 242 15.96 -9.39 2.82
CA ALA A 242 15.42 -9.18 1.49
C ALA A 242 14.57 -7.90 1.41
N LEU A 243 13.81 -7.58 2.46
CA LEU A 243 13.05 -6.33 2.58
C LEU A 243 13.98 -5.12 2.59
N CYS A 244 15.07 -5.16 3.36
CA CYS A 244 16.08 -4.10 3.35
C CYS A 244 16.72 -3.93 1.98
N ILE A 245 17.10 -5.03 1.33
CA ILE A 245 17.67 -4.98 -0.03
C ILE A 245 16.67 -4.36 -1.00
N ALA A 246 15.40 -4.75 -0.94
CA ALA A 246 14.36 -4.17 -1.80
C ALA A 246 14.22 -2.66 -1.60
N ALA A 247 14.27 -2.18 -0.36
CA ALA A 247 14.25 -0.76 -0.04
C ALA A 247 15.53 -0.01 -0.48
N LEU A 248 16.69 -0.66 -0.46
CA LEU A 248 17.96 -0.08 -0.93
C LEU A 248 18.02 -0.02 -2.47
N VAL A 249 17.39 -0.98 -3.15
CA VAL A 249 17.29 -1.03 -4.62
C VAL A 249 16.23 -0.07 -5.15
N SER A 250 15.22 0.29 -4.34
CA SER A 250 14.09 1.11 -4.80
C SER A 250 14.47 2.45 -5.44
N PRO A 251 15.49 3.22 -4.99
CA PRO A 251 15.91 4.44 -5.67
C PRO A 251 16.39 4.18 -7.10
N TYR A 252 17.10 3.08 -7.32
CA TYR A 252 17.69 2.76 -8.62
C TYR A 252 16.64 2.22 -9.60
N ALA A 253 15.68 1.45 -9.09
CA ALA A 253 14.62 0.87 -9.90
C ALA A 253 13.50 1.88 -10.25
N PHE A 254 13.12 2.74 -9.31
CA PHE A 254 11.85 3.48 -9.39
C PHE A 254 11.99 4.98 -9.53
N ALA A 255 13.15 5.56 -9.26
CA ALA A 255 13.34 7.01 -9.32
C ALA A 255 13.02 7.59 -10.71
N PRO A 256 12.54 8.84 -10.76
CA PRO A 256 12.41 9.58 -12.02
C PRO A 256 13.73 9.67 -12.77
N ARG A 257 13.69 9.52 -14.10
CA ARG A 257 14.88 9.63 -14.96
C ARG A 257 15.00 11.03 -15.58
N PRO A 258 16.23 11.50 -15.90
CA PRO A 258 17.51 10.85 -15.62
C PRO A 258 17.85 10.86 -14.11
N PHE A 259 18.36 9.74 -13.60
CA PHE A 259 18.62 9.52 -12.16
C PHE A 259 19.49 10.63 -11.53
N ALA A 260 20.50 11.10 -12.26
CA ALA A 260 21.37 12.19 -11.81
C ALA A 260 20.59 13.45 -11.39
N ARG A 261 19.49 13.79 -12.08
CA ARG A 261 18.63 14.93 -11.71
C ARG A 261 17.74 14.62 -10.51
N ALA A 262 17.33 13.38 -10.32
CA ALA A 262 16.55 12.99 -9.15
C ALA A 262 17.39 13.06 -7.86
N VAL A 263 18.64 12.57 -7.92
CA VAL A 263 19.59 12.58 -6.79
C VAL A 263 19.92 13.97 -6.30
N THR A 264 19.98 14.96 -7.19
CA THR A 264 20.31 16.35 -6.83
C THR A 264 19.14 17.15 -6.27
N LYS A 265 17.91 16.63 -6.28
CA LYS A 265 16.78 17.33 -5.68
C LYS A 265 16.94 17.37 -4.15
N PRO A 266 16.91 18.57 -3.52
CA PRO A 266 17.16 18.68 -2.09
C PRO A 266 16.03 18.08 -1.25
N ILE A 267 14.78 18.16 -1.72
CA ILE A 267 13.60 17.75 -0.92
C ILE A 267 13.64 16.25 -0.56
N PRO A 268 13.79 15.30 -1.50
CA PRO A 268 13.90 13.87 -1.15
C PRO A 268 15.05 13.56 -0.18
N VAL A 269 16.19 14.25 -0.32
CA VAL A 269 17.35 14.08 0.58
C VAL A 269 17.03 14.56 1.99
N ILE A 270 16.44 15.75 2.14
CA ILE A 270 16.04 16.30 3.44
C ILE A 270 15.03 15.38 4.13
N VAL A 271 14.03 14.87 3.40
CA VAL A 271 13.02 13.97 3.96
C VAL A 271 13.67 12.66 4.43
N ALA A 272 14.52 12.05 3.61
CA ALA A 272 15.22 10.81 3.96
C ALA A 272 16.11 10.98 5.19
N MET A 273 16.91 12.05 5.24
CA MET A 273 17.77 12.37 6.38
C MET A 273 16.97 12.65 7.64
N SER A 274 15.84 13.35 7.52
CA SER A 274 14.95 13.65 8.66
C SER A 274 14.35 12.36 9.24
N ILE A 275 13.87 11.45 8.39
CA ILE A 275 13.30 10.18 8.83
C ILE A 275 14.37 9.30 9.48
N ALA A 276 15.57 9.22 8.91
CA ALA A 276 16.69 8.48 9.49
C ALA A 276 17.11 9.07 10.85
N ALA A 277 17.24 10.40 10.94
CA ALA A 277 17.63 11.09 12.16
C ALA A 277 16.58 10.92 13.28
N VAL A 278 15.30 11.10 12.96
CA VAL A 278 14.20 10.88 13.92
C VAL A 278 14.19 9.41 14.37
N GLY A 279 14.32 8.45 13.45
CA GLY A 279 14.40 7.03 13.79
C GLY A 279 15.58 6.71 14.72
N ALA A 280 16.76 7.28 14.45
CA ALA A 280 17.95 7.12 15.29
C ALA A 280 17.77 7.73 16.69
N VAL A 281 17.19 8.93 16.77
CA VAL A 281 16.90 9.59 18.05
C VAL A 281 15.88 8.80 18.87
N LEU A 282 14.80 8.33 18.24
CA LEU A 282 13.79 7.50 18.91
C LEU A 282 14.36 6.18 19.40
N ALA A 283 15.16 5.50 18.57
CA ALA A 283 15.84 4.27 18.97
C ALA A 283 16.82 4.48 20.13
N ARG A 284 17.52 5.62 20.15
CA ARG A 284 18.41 6.01 21.26
C ARG A 284 17.66 6.32 22.55
N MET A 285 16.52 7.01 22.46
CA MET A 285 15.74 7.42 23.64
C MET A 285 14.91 6.29 24.23
N SER A 286 14.30 5.46 23.40
CA SER A 286 13.44 4.37 23.82
C SER A 286 13.44 3.25 22.78
N TYR A 287 14.52 2.45 22.79
CA TYR A 287 14.69 1.35 21.86
C TYR A 287 13.52 0.36 21.90
N LEU A 288 13.10 -0.07 23.09
CA LEU A 288 12.01 -1.06 23.24
C LEU A 288 10.67 -0.56 22.67
N THR A 289 10.34 0.72 22.91
CA THR A 289 9.12 1.32 22.35
C THR A 289 9.21 1.40 20.83
N THR A 290 10.39 1.79 20.30
CA THR A 290 10.64 1.88 18.86
C THR A 290 10.56 0.50 18.19
N ALA A 291 11.13 -0.53 18.83
CA ALA A 291 11.05 -1.92 18.40
C ALA A 291 9.60 -2.41 18.34
N LYS A 292 8.85 -2.20 19.43
CA LYS A 292 7.43 -2.59 19.49
C LYS A 292 6.59 -1.85 18.44
N ALA A 293 6.80 -0.54 18.27
CA ALA A 293 6.12 0.24 17.24
C ALA A 293 6.45 -0.24 15.82
N SER A 294 7.70 -0.61 15.56
CA SER A 294 8.14 -1.13 14.24
C SER A 294 7.47 -2.47 13.91
N THR A 295 7.40 -3.37 14.89
CA THR A 295 6.69 -4.65 14.76
C THR A 295 5.19 -4.46 14.56
N LEU A 296 4.59 -3.47 15.22
CA LEU A 296 3.16 -3.19 15.06
C LEU A 296 2.85 -2.54 13.70
N ALA A 297 3.68 -1.59 13.25
CA ALA A 297 3.43 -0.83 12.02
C ALA A 297 3.74 -1.65 10.76
N ILE A 298 4.90 -2.29 10.72
CA ILE A 298 5.47 -2.91 9.51
C ILE A 298 5.70 -4.41 9.71
N GLY A 299 5.49 -4.96 10.91
CA GLY A 299 5.69 -6.39 11.17
C GLY A 299 7.14 -6.85 11.12
N VAL A 300 8.09 -5.92 11.23
CA VAL A 300 9.51 -6.23 11.42
C VAL A 300 9.78 -6.39 12.91
N GLU A 301 10.16 -7.60 13.32
CA GLU A 301 10.55 -7.90 14.70
C GLU A 301 12.00 -7.50 14.92
N LEU A 302 12.21 -6.50 15.78
CA LEU A 302 13.54 -6.13 16.28
C LEU A 302 13.80 -6.88 17.59
N GLN A 303 15.07 -7.19 17.86
CA GLN A 303 15.45 -7.77 19.16
C GLN A 303 14.98 -6.86 20.31
N THR A 304 14.44 -7.45 21.38
CA THR A 304 13.87 -6.69 22.51
C THR A 304 14.82 -6.59 23.71
N THR A 305 15.83 -7.44 23.77
CA THR A 305 16.78 -7.55 24.89
C THR A 305 18.00 -6.65 24.72
N GLN A 306 18.40 -6.36 23.48
CA GLN A 306 19.54 -5.53 23.14
C GLN A 306 19.29 -4.80 21.81
N ALA A 307 20.02 -3.72 21.57
CA ALA A 307 19.97 -3.02 20.29
C ALA A 307 20.40 -3.97 19.16
N ASP A 308 19.50 -4.17 18.19
CA ASP A 308 19.78 -5.01 17.04
C ASP A 308 21.02 -4.50 16.29
N PRO A 309 22.05 -5.34 16.06
CA PRO A 309 23.25 -4.94 15.34
C PRO A 309 22.95 -4.44 13.91
N LYS A 310 21.79 -4.78 13.35
CA LYS A 310 21.33 -4.37 12.01
C LYS A 310 20.53 -3.08 12.02
N LEU A 311 20.36 -2.40 13.16
CA LEU A 311 19.57 -1.17 13.27
C LEU A 311 20.01 -0.10 12.24
N ALA A 312 21.31 0.05 12.01
CA ALA A 312 21.84 0.97 11.00
C ALA A 312 21.36 0.62 9.58
N LEU A 313 21.31 -0.67 9.23
CA LEU A 313 20.78 -1.14 7.95
C LEU A 313 19.28 -0.85 7.83
N TYR A 314 18.51 -1.04 8.91
CA TYR A 314 17.07 -0.71 8.93
C TYR A 314 16.82 0.78 8.74
N LEU A 315 17.56 1.64 9.44
CA LEU A 315 17.45 3.09 9.28
C LEU A 315 17.83 3.54 7.87
N LEU A 316 18.88 2.95 7.29
CA LEU A 316 19.28 3.22 5.92
C LEU A 316 18.18 2.79 4.92
N ALA A 317 17.62 1.59 5.07
CA ALA A 317 16.54 1.08 4.24
C ALA A 317 15.29 1.97 4.30
N ILE A 318 14.89 2.43 5.49
CA ILE A 318 13.76 3.35 5.64
C ILE A 318 14.08 4.70 4.99
N ALA A 319 15.32 5.20 5.13
CA ALA A 319 15.74 6.45 4.51
C ALA A 319 15.69 6.37 2.96
N THR A 320 16.20 5.28 2.37
CA THR A 320 16.17 5.09 0.91
C THR A 320 14.76 4.92 0.37
N LEU A 321 13.89 4.24 1.13
CA LEU A 321 12.48 4.12 0.80
C LEU A 321 11.78 5.48 0.85
N ALA A 322 12.00 6.27 1.91
CA ALA A 322 11.44 7.61 2.04
C ALA A 322 11.91 8.55 0.92
N TRP A 323 13.20 8.47 0.57
CA TRP A 323 13.76 9.16 -0.57
C TRP A 323 13.01 8.77 -1.85
N SER A 324 12.83 7.47 -2.09
CA SER A 324 12.17 6.93 -3.30
C SER A 324 10.73 7.40 -3.42
N LEU A 325 9.96 7.33 -2.33
CA LEU A 325 8.58 7.78 -2.26
C LEU A 325 8.46 9.29 -2.52
N THR A 326 9.32 10.08 -1.89
CA THR A 326 9.33 11.55 -2.07
C THR A 326 9.71 11.94 -3.49
N SER A 327 10.74 11.28 -4.05
CA SER A 327 11.15 11.48 -5.44
C SER A 327 10.04 11.13 -6.44
N CYS A 328 9.29 10.05 -6.20
CA CYS A 328 8.16 9.67 -7.03
C CYS A 328 6.97 10.63 -6.88
N ALA A 329 6.68 11.10 -5.65
CA ALA A 329 5.61 12.05 -5.40
C ALA A 329 5.84 13.41 -6.10
N LEU A 330 7.10 13.85 -6.17
CA LEU A 330 7.54 15.07 -6.84
C LEU A 330 7.86 14.88 -8.33
N ALA A 331 7.56 13.72 -8.90
CA ALA A 331 7.77 13.47 -10.32
C ALA A 331 6.74 14.22 -11.16
N THR A 332 7.16 14.71 -12.33
CA THR A 332 6.27 15.35 -13.32
C THR A 332 5.38 14.32 -14.02
N SER A 333 5.94 13.14 -14.32
CA SER A 333 5.23 11.99 -14.88
C SER A 333 4.18 11.43 -13.90
N GLU A 334 2.97 11.19 -14.41
CA GLU A 334 1.90 10.55 -13.65
C GLU A 334 2.19 9.08 -13.38
N ALA A 335 2.83 8.40 -14.34
CA ALA A 335 3.25 7.01 -14.16
C ALA A 335 4.26 6.88 -13.01
N ARG A 336 5.21 7.81 -12.87
CA ARG A 336 6.16 7.84 -11.74
C ARG A 336 5.47 8.10 -10.40
N ARG A 337 4.49 9.01 -10.35
CA ARG A 337 3.66 9.19 -9.14
C ARG A 337 2.87 7.91 -8.80
N THR A 338 2.37 7.21 -9.81
CA THR A 338 1.68 5.92 -9.62
C THR A 338 2.63 4.84 -9.07
N ILE A 339 3.89 4.80 -9.51
CA ILE A 339 4.92 3.94 -8.93
C ILE A 339 5.11 4.25 -7.44
N GLY A 340 5.22 5.55 -7.09
CA GLY A 340 5.30 5.98 -5.69
C GLY A 340 4.13 5.49 -4.84
N ALA A 341 2.90 5.65 -5.33
CA ALA A 341 1.71 5.12 -4.67
C ALA A 341 1.73 3.58 -4.56
N GLY A 342 2.21 2.89 -5.59
CA GLY A 342 2.36 1.43 -5.60
C GLY A 342 3.33 0.94 -4.52
N ILE A 343 4.50 1.55 -4.41
CA ILE A 343 5.48 1.27 -3.34
C ILE A 343 4.86 1.55 -1.97
N ALA A 344 4.16 2.68 -1.82
CA ALA A 344 3.54 3.05 -0.55
C ALA A 344 2.51 2.00 -0.09
N PHE A 345 1.69 1.47 -0.99
CA PHE A 345 0.74 0.41 -0.63
C PHE A 345 1.42 -0.91 -0.24
N VAL A 346 2.52 -1.29 -0.90
CA VAL A 346 3.30 -2.46 -0.48
C VAL A 346 3.82 -2.26 0.94
N VAL A 347 4.34 -1.08 1.25
CA VAL A 347 4.87 -0.74 2.59
C VAL A 347 3.78 -0.69 3.65
N LEU A 348 2.62 -0.08 3.35
CA LEU A 348 1.47 0.00 4.26
C LEU A 348 0.80 -1.36 4.50
N GLY A 349 0.93 -2.30 3.56
CA GLY A 349 0.58 -3.71 3.80
C GLY A 349 1.43 -4.33 4.92
N GLY A 350 2.67 -3.88 5.09
CA GLY A 350 3.61 -4.42 6.07
C GLY A 350 4.16 -5.79 5.68
N TYR A 351 5.18 -6.24 6.41
CA TYR A 351 5.74 -7.57 6.32
C TYR A 351 5.07 -8.47 7.38
N GLY A 352 4.58 -9.66 7.01
CA GLY A 352 3.97 -10.58 7.99
C GLY A 352 2.44 -10.69 7.98
N PHE A 353 1.74 -9.89 7.16
CA PHE A 353 0.32 -9.97 6.81
C PHE A 353 -0.65 -10.58 7.85
N LYS A 354 -0.62 -10.08 9.09
CA LYS A 354 -1.52 -10.54 10.18
C LYS A 354 -3.02 -10.48 9.88
N TRP A 355 -3.45 -9.71 8.88
CA TRP A 355 -4.86 -9.48 8.56
C TRP A 355 -5.09 -9.52 7.05
N SER A 356 -6.28 -9.96 6.63
CA SER A 356 -6.56 -10.21 5.21
C SER A 356 -6.47 -8.97 4.31
N HIS A 357 -6.85 -7.79 4.80
CA HIS A 357 -6.69 -6.53 4.04
C HIS A 357 -5.22 -6.16 3.80
N LEU A 358 -4.29 -6.71 4.58
CA LEU A 358 -2.85 -6.52 4.40
C LEU A 358 -2.33 -7.21 3.15
N TYR A 359 -3.04 -8.20 2.60
CA TYR A 359 -2.71 -8.78 1.29
C TYR A 359 -3.24 -7.90 0.15
N LEU A 360 -4.38 -7.22 0.35
CA LEU A 360 -4.99 -6.36 -0.66
C LEU A 360 -4.13 -5.13 -0.98
N LEU A 361 -3.53 -4.48 0.02
CA LEU A 361 -2.70 -3.29 -0.24
C LEU A 361 -1.46 -3.61 -1.10
N PRO A 362 -0.59 -4.59 -0.78
CA PRO A 362 0.51 -5.00 -1.64
C PRO A 362 0.03 -5.49 -3.00
N MET A 363 -1.04 -6.28 -3.09
CA MET A 363 -1.58 -6.71 -4.39
C MET A 363 -1.94 -5.52 -5.28
N LEU A 364 -2.62 -4.52 -4.72
CA LEU A 364 -2.90 -3.27 -5.42
C LEU A 364 -1.60 -2.54 -5.78
N GLY A 365 -0.66 -2.44 -4.85
CA GLY A 365 0.61 -1.78 -5.05
C GLY A 365 1.43 -2.39 -6.19
N LEU A 366 1.53 -3.72 -6.24
CA LEU A 366 2.19 -4.48 -7.30
C LEU A 366 1.47 -4.32 -8.63
N ALA A 367 0.13 -4.30 -8.63
CA ALA A 367 -0.65 -4.05 -9.84
C ALA A 367 -0.40 -2.63 -10.40
N LEU A 368 -0.32 -1.62 -9.52
CA LEU A 368 0.03 -0.25 -9.92
C LEU A 368 1.44 -0.16 -10.50
N LEU A 369 2.41 -0.86 -9.91
CA LEU A 369 3.78 -0.93 -10.41
C LEU A 369 3.83 -1.60 -11.79
N ALA A 370 3.16 -2.75 -11.94
CA ALA A 370 3.11 -3.48 -13.20
C ALA A 370 2.46 -2.66 -14.35
N ASP A 371 1.38 -1.95 -14.05
CA ASP A 371 0.74 -1.05 -15.01
C ASP A 371 1.60 0.18 -15.35
N ALA A 372 2.28 0.74 -14.36
CA ALA A 372 3.17 1.88 -14.57
C ALA A 372 4.39 1.53 -15.43
N ALA A 373 4.83 0.27 -15.46
CA ALA A 373 5.96 -0.19 -16.28
C ALA A 373 5.80 0.14 -17.79
N ARG A 374 4.56 0.14 -18.31
CA ARG A 374 4.26 0.58 -19.69
C ARG A 374 4.35 2.09 -19.81
N ARG A 375 3.56 2.77 -18.97
CA ARG A 375 3.31 4.20 -19.06
C ARG A 375 4.55 5.04 -18.82
N VAL A 376 5.43 4.62 -17.89
CA VAL A 376 6.69 5.34 -17.63
C VAL A 376 7.53 5.46 -18.89
N ARG A 377 7.66 4.37 -19.66
CA ARG A 377 8.44 4.40 -20.89
C ARG A 377 7.80 5.30 -21.94
N GLU A 378 6.49 5.19 -22.13
CA GLU A 378 5.75 6.02 -23.09
C GLU A 378 5.84 7.51 -22.73
N GLU A 379 5.63 7.87 -21.46
CA GLU A 379 5.73 9.24 -20.95
C GLU A 379 7.18 9.77 -21.04
N GLU A 380 8.17 8.99 -20.63
CA GLU A 380 9.58 9.42 -20.68
C GLU A 380 10.10 9.53 -22.12
N LEU A 381 9.65 8.68 -23.05
CA LEU A 381 9.99 8.81 -24.48
C LEU A 381 9.32 10.02 -25.12
N ALA A 382 8.07 10.33 -24.74
CA ALA A 382 7.36 11.51 -25.23
C ALA A 382 8.02 12.82 -24.77
N ASP A 383 8.60 12.82 -23.56
CA ASP A 383 9.31 13.97 -23.00
C ASP A 383 10.76 14.12 -23.53
N MET A 384 11.27 13.20 -24.36
CA MET A 384 12.62 13.32 -24.92
C MET A 384 12.67 14.40 -26.03
N PRO A 385 13.57 15.40 -25.91
CA PRO A 385 13.65 16.53 -26.86
C PRO A 385 14.03 16.12 -28.30
N LEU A 386 14.49 14.88 -28.53
CA LEU A 386 14.83 14.38 -29.86
C LEU A 386 13.60 14.16 -30.76
N THR A 387 12.40 14.02 -30.19
CA THR A 387 11.16 13.89 -30.99
C THR A 387 10.71 15.20 -31.63
N SER A 388 11.17 16.36 -31.13
CA SER A 388 10.91 17.66 -31.78
C SER A 388 11.94 18.05 -32.83
N GLU A 389 13.11 17.41 -32.87
CA GLU A 389 14.21 17.79 -33.78
C GLU A 389 14.53 16.78 -34.89
N THR A 390 13.97 15.56 -34.84
CA THR A 390 14.10 14.63 -35.97
C THR A 390 12.95 14.85 -36.95
N PRO A 391 13.21 15.42 -38.15
CA PRO A 391 12.17 15.52 -39.16
C PRO A 391 11.66 14.11 -39.50
N PRO A 392 10.35 13.94 -39.74
CA PRO A 392 9.80 12.64 -40.09
C PRO A 392 10.56 12.09 -41.30
N ILE A 393 11.21 10.95 -41.12
CA ILE A 393 11.84 10.22 -42.22
C ILE A 393 10.68 9.78 -43.13
N ALA A 394 10.59 10.37 -44.31
CA ALA A 394 9.55 10.03 -45.27
C ALA A 394 9.56 8.51 -45.53
N ASP A 395 8.39 7.87 -45.58
CA ASP A 395 8.24 6.42 -45.79
C ASP A 395 8.98 5.92 -47.04
N THR A 396 9.25 6.81 -47.99
CA THR A 396 10.06 6.55 -49.20
C THR A 396 11.52 6.16 -48.88
N ALA A 397 12.07 6.57 -47.75
CA ALA A 397 13.42 6.21 -47.33
C ALA A 397 13.57 4.72 -46.94
N TRP A 398 12.46 4.06 -46.59
CA TRP A 398 12.41 2.65 -46.22
C TRP A 398 12.05 1.72 -47.40
N SER A 399 11.80 2.29 -48.58
CA SER A 399 11.29 1.56 -49.76
C SER A 399 12.37 1.13 -50.78
N ARG A 400 13.65 1.07 -50.39
CA ARG A 400 14.74 0.60 -51.26
C ARG A 400 15.34 -0.72 -50.82
#